data_AF-A0A382WH40-F1
#
_entry.id   AF-A0A382WH40-F1
#
_cell.length_a   1.000
_cell.length_b   1.000
_cell.length_c   1.000
_cell.angle_alpha   90.00
_cell.angle_beta   90.00
_cell.angle_gamma   90.00
#
_symmetry.space_group_name_H-M   'P 1'
#
loop_
_entity.id
_entity.type
_entity.pdbx_description
1 polymer ?
#
loop_
_entity_poly.entity_id
_entity_poly.type
_entity_poly.pdbx_seq_one_letter_code
_entity_poly.pdbx_strand_id
1 'polypeptide(L)' 'MTKYKTKFETMRRRVDFDLVMHQGDRSRGKLITVLALVDEVESLRGRVGITVSKKVGNAVQRNL' A
#
# COMPACT_ATOMS: atom_id res chain seq x y z
N MET A 1 -4.29 -19.26 -20.09
CA MET A 1 -3.75 -18.10 -19.36
C MET A 1 -3.65 -18.45 -17.88
N THR A 2 -2.44 -18.74 -17.41
CA THR A 2 -2.17 -19.07 -16.00
C THR A 2 -2.32 -17.81 -15.17
N LYS A 3 -3.36 -17.72 -14.33
CA LYS A 3 -3.51 -16.63 -13.35
C LYS A 3 -2.40 -16.80 -12.30
N TYR A 4 -1.34 -16.03 -12.39
CA TYR A 4 -0.40 -15.87 -11.29
C TYR A 4 -1.15 -15.19 -10.15
N LYS A 5 -1.46 -15.94 -9.09
CA LYS A 5 -2.01 -15.37 -7.85
C LYS A 5 -0.86 -14.71 -7.11
N THR A 6 -0.55 -13.46 -7.47
CA THR A 6 0.44 -12.65 -6.77
C THR A 6 -0.04 -12.44 -5.33
N LYS A 7 0.58 -13.14 -4.38
CA LYS A 7 0.29 -12.99 -2.95
C LYS A 7 1.18 -11.88 -2.41
N PHE A 8 0.61 -10.69 -2.26
CA PHE A 8 1.27 -9.58 -1.55
C PHE A 8 1.29 -9.88 -0.05
N GLU A 9 2.36 -9.47 0.60
CA GLU A 9 2.48 -9.53 2.05
C GLU A 9 1.94 -8.23 2.67
N THR A 10 1.44 -8.29 3.90
CA THR A 10 0.97 -7.09 4.58
C THR A 10 2.17 -6.30 5.11
N MET A 11 2.21 -5.00 4.80
CA MET A 11 3.14 -4.08 5.44
C MET A 11 2.72 -3.86 6.89
N ARG A 12 3.46 -4.45 7.85
CA ARG A 12 3.11 -4.41 9.27
C ARG A 12 3.88 -3.35 10.07
N ARG A 13 5.12 -3.04 9.69
CA ARG A 13 5.96 -2.13 10.47
C ARG A 13 5.64 -0.69 10.10
N ARG A 14 5.47 0.16 11.11
CA ARG A 14 5.23 1.59 10.92
C ARG A 14 6.40 2.27 10.18
N VAL A 15 7.63 1.84 10.48
CA VAL A 15 8.85 2.36 9.83
C VAL A 15 8.84 2.14 8.32
N ASP A 16 8.38 0.98 7.85
CA ASP A 16 8.26 0.71 6.40
C ASP A 16 7.23 1.66 5.76
N PHE A 17 6.12 1.90 6.47
CA PHE A 17 5.08 2.81 6.00
C PHE A 17 5.59 4.26 5.91
N ASP A 18 6.28 4.71 6.96
CA ASP A 18 6.86 6.05 6.98
C ASP A 18 7.93 6.21 5.88
N LEU A 19 8.76 5.19 5.64
CA LEU A 19 9.73 5.20 4.54
C LEU A 19 9.06 5.42 3.18
N VAL A 20 8.02 4.64 2.85
CA VAL A 20 7.25 4.78 1.61
C VAL A 20 6.56 6.15 1.53
N MET A 21 6.09 6.70 2.65
CA MET A 21 5.45 8.02 2.67
C MET A 21 6.40 9.17 2.34
N HIS A 22 7.67 9.05 2.71
CA HIS A 22 8.68 10.09 2.49
C HIS A 22 9.44 9.92 1.18
N GLN A 23 9.75 8.67 0.79
CA GLN A 23 10.64 8.37 -0.33
C GLN A 23 9.94 7.71 -1.53
N GLY A 24 8.71 7.23 -1.36
CA GLY A 24 7.99 6.52 -2.41
C GLY A 24 7.48 7.44 -3.52
N ASP A 25 7.53 6.92 -4.75
CA ASP A 25 6.92 7.54 -5.91
C ASP A 25 5.41 7.62 -5.74
N ARG A 26 4.87 8.82 -5.94
CA ARG A 26 3.48 9.14 -5.67
C ARG A 26 2.67 9.27 -6.95
N SER A 27 1.67 8.41 -7.10
CA SER A 27 0.64 8.52 -8.13
C SER A 27 -0.69 8.92 -7.51
N ARG A 28 -1.26 10.04 -7.97
CA ARG A 28 -2.53 10.58 -7.45
C ARG A 28 -3.66 10.26 -8.41
N GLY A 29 -4.60 9.44 -7.96
CA GLY A 29 -5.89 9.25 -8.61
C GLY A 29 -6.98 10.15 -8.00
N LYS A 30 -8.15 10.16 -8.63
CA LYS A 30 -9.33 10.92 -8.15
C LYS A 30 -9.85 10.43 -6.79
N LEU A 31 -9.74 9.12 -6.51
CA LEU A 31 -10.30 8.49 -5.31
C LEU A 31 -9.24 7.99 -4.33
N ILE A 32 -8.06 7.64 -4.84
CA ILE A 32 -6.97 7.05 -4.07
C ILE A 32 -5.63 7.67 -4.49
N THR A 33 -4.69 7.71 -3.56
CA THR A 33 -3.28 8.00 -3.84
C THR A 33 -2.48 6.74 -3.57
N VAL A 34 -1.64 6.34 -4.51
CA VAL A 34 -0.74 5.20 -4.39
C VAL A 34 0.67 5.73 -4.21
N LEU A 35 1.38 5.17 -3.23
CA LEU A 35 2.81 5.39 -3.05
C LEU A 35 3.51 4.04 -3.18
N ALA A 36 4.58 4.00 -3.97
CA ALA A 36 5.37 2.81 -4.19
C ALA A 36 6.85 3.13 -4.04
N LEU A 37 7.58 2.26 -3.35
CA LEU A 37 9.03 2.33 -3.25
C LEU A 37 9.56 0.96 -3.69
N VAL A 38 10.45 0.97 -4.69
CA VAL A 38 11.12 -0.25 -5.13
C VAL A 38 12.26 -0.51 -4.16
N ASP A 39 12.20 -1.64 -3.47
CA ASP A 39 13.27 -2.13 -2.61
C ASP A 39 14.09 -3.16 -3.41
N GLU A 40 15.37 -2.87 -3.64
CA GLU A 40 16.27 -3.74 -4.39
C GLU A 40 16.63 -5.01 -3.59
N VAL A 41 16.40 -5.02 -2.27
CA VAL A 41 16.79 -6.12 -1.37
C VAL A 41 15.70 -7.19 -1.25
N GLU A 42 14.41 -6.83 -1.39
CA GLU A 42 13.26 -7.74 -1.27
C GLU A 42 12.58 -8.04 -2.62
N SER A 43 13.35 -8.59 -3.56
CA SER A 43 12.94 -8.74 -4.97
C SER A 43 11.99 -9.91 -5.30
N LEU A 44 11.33 -10.54 -4.31
CA LEU A 44 10.45 -11.69 -4.56
C LEU A 44 8.99 -11.54 -4.14
N ARG A 45 8.64 -10.63 -3.21
CA ARG A 45 7.25 -10.44 -2.74
C ARG A 45 6.98 -8.99 -2.35
N GLY A 46 6.09 -8.33 -3.08
CA GLY A 46 5.66 -6.97 -2.73
C GLY A 46 4.88 -6.93 -1.40
N ARG A 47 5.09 -5.87 -0.63
CA ARG A 47 4.33 -5.56 0.59
C ARG A 47 3.31 -4.45 0.32
N VAL A 48 2.11 -4.57 0.90
CA VAL A 48 1.02 -3.59 0.76
C VAL A 48 0.51 -3.15 2.12
N GLY A 49 0.35 -1.84 2.29
CA GLY A 49 -0.33 -1.21 3.42
C GLY A 49 -1.43 -0.27 2.92
N ILE A 50 -2.54 -0.21 3.63
CA ILE A 50 -3.67 0.68 3.31
C ILE A 50 -3.87 1.63 4.47
N THR A 51 -3.94 2.92 4.19
CA THR A 51 -4.38 3.93 5.16
C THR A 51 -5.61 4.63 4.63
N VAL A 52 -6.58 4.85 5.51
CA VAL A 52 -7.85 5.51 5.19
C VAL A 52 -8.10 6.59 6.23
N SER A 53 -8.37 7.81 5.77
CA SER A 53 -8.71 8.91 6.67
C SER A 53 -10.02 8.62 7.42
N LYS A 54 -10.09 9.01 8.70
CA LYS A 54 -11.34 8.96 9.48
C LYS A 54 -12.46 9.79 8.84
N LYS A 55 -12.13 10.75 7.96
CA LYS A 55 -13.09 11.58 7.22
C LYS A 55 -13.85 10.85 6.12
N VAL A 56 -13.37 9.68 5.68
CA VAL A 56 -14.02 8.91 4.61
C VAL A 56 -15.41 8.41 5.01
N GLY A 57 -15.64 8.18 6.31
CA GLY A 57 -16.93 7.72 6.81
C GLY A 57 -16.79 6.89 8.08
N ASN A 58 -17.83 6.11 8.38
CA ASN A 58 -17.85 5.22 9.54
C ASN A 58 -16.91 4.00 9.37
N ALA A 59 -16.81 3.15 10.39
CA ALA A 59 -15.91 1.99 10.36
C ALA A 59 -16.25 0.98 9.25
N VAL A 60 -17.54 0.80 8.95
CA VAL A 60 -17.99 -0.11 7.89
C VAL A 60 -17.50 0.39 6.53
N GLN A 61 -17.67 1.69 6.25
CA GLN A 61 -17.22 2.29 5.00
C GLN A 61 -15.70 2.25 4.81
N ARG A 62 -14.91 2.30 5.89
CA ARG A 62 -13.44 2.19 5.80
C ARG A 62 -12.93 0.76 5.65
N ASN A 63 -13.75 -0.23 6.01
CA ASN A 63 -13.41 -1.65 5.95
C ASN A 63 -13.90 -2.34 4.68
N LEU A 64 -14.78 -1.68 3.91
CA LEU A 64 -15.28 -2.13 2.62
C LEU A 64 -14.19 -2.10 1.56
#